data_AF-A0A4V1SPX8-F1
#
_entry.id   AF-A0A4V1SPX8-F1
#
_cell.length_a   1.000
_cell.length_b   1.000
_cell.length_c   1.000
_cell.angle_alpha   90.00
_cell.angle_beta   90.00
_cell.angle_gamma   90.00
#
_symmetry.space_group_name_H-M   'P 1'
#
loop_
_entity.id
_entity.type
_entity.pdbx_description
1 polymer ?
#
loop_
_entity_poly.entity_id
_entity_poly.type
_entity_poly.pdbx_seq_one_letter_code
_entity_poly.pdbx_strand_id
1 'polypeptide(L)'
;KGGEEGYGNVKPYRIIGVVKDFHYSSLRENIGPVVMVLGEDWSKISVRVSTNNLTATMDQIKIKWHGVAPNLQPSFSFMNRDFDATYRVEQQIGQIFIVFTTLAIIIACLGLFGLAAYAAEQRTKEIGIRKILGASVSVIVGMLSKDFLKLVLLAIIIASPIAWYLMQQWLQDFAYRVDIKWWVVLVSGGAASLVAFLTIGFQSVKAALINPVKSLRSE
;
A
#
# COMPACT_ATOMS: atom_id res chain seq x y z
N LYS A 1 -38.84 -37.79 35.19
CA LYS A 1 -38.35 -36.39 35.31
C LYS A 1 -37.46 -36.10 34.10
N GLY A 2 -38.05 -35.74 32.97
CA GLY A 2 -37.33 -35.30 31.76
C GLY A 2 -37.56 -33.81 31.60
N GLY A 3 -36.50 -33.02 31.68
CA GLY A 3 -36.55 -31.56 31.60
C GLY A 3 -36.72 -31.12 30.15
N GLU A 4 -37.84 -30.45 29.87
CA GLU A 4 -38.01 -29.63 28.68
C GLU A 4 -37.20 -28.34 28.89
N GLU A 5 -35.96 -28.32 28.39
CA GLU A 5 -35.23 -27.06 28.20
C GLU A 5 -35.93 -26.29 27.08
N GLY A 6 -36.52 -25.14 27.43
CA GLY A 6 -37.25 -24.28 26.50
C GLY A 6 -36.34 -23.70 25.44
N TYR A 7 -36.38 -24.27 24.24
CA TYR A 7 -35.89 -23.64 23.03
C TYR A 7 -36.77 -22.40 22.79
N GLY A 8 -36.19 -21.21 22.98
CA GLY A 8 -36.89 -19.94 22.83
C GLY A 8 -37.69 -19.88 21.52
N ASN A 9 -38.94 -19.41 21.60
CA ASN A 9 -39.90 -19.24 20.50
C ASN A 9 -39.25 -19.15 19.11
N VAL A 10 -39.15 -20.29 18.41
CA VAL A 10 -38.70 -20.34 17.02
C VAL A 10 -39.83 -19.80 16.17
N LYS A 11 -39.75 -18.52 15.79
CA LYS A 11 -40.70 -17.92 14.85
C LYS A 11 -40.38 -18.43 13.43
N PRO A 12 -41.29 -19.15 12.75
CA PRO A 12 -41.05 -19.56 11.37
C PRO A 12 -41.07 -18.32 10.46
N TYR A 13 -40.06 -18.17 9.62
CA TYR A 13 -39.99 -17.12 8.59
C TYR A 13 -40.18 -17.72 7.19
N ARG A 14 -40.94 -17.04 6.34
CA ARG A 14 -41.08 -17.40 4.92
C ARG A 14 -40.03 -16.66 4.10
N ILE A 15 -39.24 -17.40 3.32
CA ILE A 15 -38.30 -16.82 2.36
C ILE A 15 -39.10 -16.24 1.19
N ILE A 16 -39.00 -14.93 0.97
CA ILE A 16 -39.68 -14.20 -0.11
C ILE A 16 -38.76 -13.88 -1.29
N GLY A 17 -37.46 -14.00 -1.11
CA GLY A 17 -36.46 -13.74 -2.15
C GLY A 17 -35.04 -13.99 -1.64
N VAL A 18 -34.12 -14.17 -2.58
CA VAL A 18 -32.68 -14.28 -2.33
C VAL A 18 -32.00 -13.21 -3.17
N VAL A 19 -31.17 -12.41 -2.53
CA VAL A 19 -30.35 -11.39 -3.20
C VAL A 19 -28.94 -11.92 -3.42
N LYS A 20 -28.26 -11.40 -4.44
CA LYS A 20 -26.83 -11.67 -4.62
C LYS A 20 -26.04 -11.12 -3.45
N ASP A 21 -24.91 -11.76 -3.15
CA ASP A 21 -23.99 -11.33 -2.12
C ASP A 21 -23.62 -9.86 -2.30
N PHE A 22 -23.70 -9.11 -1.20
CA PHE A 22 -23.34 -7.70 -1.14
C PHE A 22 -22.64 -7.41 0.17
N HIS A 23 -21.74 -6.44 0.17
CA HIS A 23 -21.04 -6.02 1.37
C HIS A 23 -21.97 -5.15 2.22
N TYR A 24 -22.28 -5.64 3.42
CA TYR A 24 -23.11 -4.94 4.40
C TYR A 24 -22.31 -4.50 5.65
N SER A 25 -21.03 -4.90 5.75
CA SER A 25 -20.10 -4.59 6.84
C SER A 25 -18.75 -4.11 6.27
N SER A 26 -17.71 -4.06 7.11
CA SER A 26 -16.31 -3.80 6.72
C SER A 26 -15.81 -4.82 5.68
N LEU A 27 -14.94 -4.38 4.76
CA LEU A 27 -14.29 -5.27 3.77
C LEU A 27 -13.33 -6.28 4.39
N ARG A 28 -13.00 -6.13 5.69
CA ARG A 28 -12.23 -7.11 6.44
C ARG A 28 -13.07 -8.34 6.81
N GLU A 29 -14.37 -8.18 6.99
CA GLU A 29 -15.25 -9.26 7.41
C GLU A 29 -15.77 -10.04 6.21
N ASN A 30 -15.90 -11.35 6.39
CA ASN A 30 -16.55 -12.19 5.39
C ASN A 30 -18.05 -11.89 5.36
N ILE A 31 -18.67 -12.00 4.18
CA ILE A 31 -20.11 -11.83 4.03
C ILE A 31 -20.79 -12.99 4.77
N GLY A 32 -21.22 -12.73 6.00
CA GLY A 32 -21.98 -13.68 6.80
C GLY A 32 -23.41 -13.82 6.28
N PRO A 33 -24.13 -14.88 6.68
CA PRO A 33 -25.54 -15.02 6.34
C PRO A 33 -26.34 -13.88 6.95
N VAL A 34 -26.96 -13.07 6.10
CA VAL A 34 -27.87 -12.00 6.52
C VAL A 34 -29.29 -12.38 6.18
N VAL A 35 -30.16 -12.33 7.18
CA VAL A 35 -31.60 -12.44 7.00
C VAL A 35 -32.20 -11.04 7.11
N MET A 36 -32.78 -10.56 6.02
CA MET A 36 -33.55 -9.32 6.01
C MET A 36 -35.01 -9.66 6.27
N VAL A 37 -35.53 -9.20 7.40
CA VAL A 37 -36.93 -9.40 7.80
C VAL A 37 -37.67 -8.07 7.63
N LEU A 38 -38.85 -8.14 7.02
CA LEU A 38 -39.76 -7.00 7.01
C LEU A 38 -40.37 -6.85 8.41
N GLY A 39 -39.91 -5.85 9.16
CA GLY A 39 -40.42 -5.50 10.48
C GLY A 39 -41.04 -4.10 10.50
N GLU A 40 -41.83 -3.81 11.52
CA GLU A 40 -42.44 -2.50 11.75
C GLU A 40 -41.50 -1.54 12.52
N ASP A 41 -40.18 -1.75 12.41
CA ASP A 41 -39.21 -0.88 13.08
C ASP A 41 -38.98 0.39 12.24
N TRP A 42 -39.65 1.47 12.62
CA TRP A 42 -39.53 2.79 11.98
C TRP A 42 -38.44 3.67 12.60
N SER A 43 -37.56 3.10 13.44
CA SER A 43 -36.52 3.86 14.14
C SER A 43 -35.43 4.42 13.21
N LYS A 44 -35.22 3.82 12.03
CA LYS A 44 -34.21 4.25 11.05
C LYS A 44 -34.80 4.29 9.65
N ILE A 45 -34.62 5.42 8.98
CA ILE A 45 -35.07 5.61 7.59
C ILE A 45 -33.85 5.99 6.76
N SER A 46 -33.61 5.24 5.68
CA SER A 46 -32.58 5.56 4.69
C SER A 46 -33.23 6.20 3.47
N VAL A 47 -32.82 7.42 3.13
CA VAL A 47 -33.32 8.17 1.98
C VAL A 47 -32.19 8.42 1.00
N ARG A 48 -32.39 8.05 -0.27
CA ARG A 48 -31.47 8.39 -1.36
C ARG A 48 -31.87 9.75 -1.94
N VAL A 49 -30.94 10.70 -1.94
CA VAL A 49 -31.16 12.08 -2.43
C VAL A 49 -30.17 12.42 -3.55
N SER A 50 -30.60 13.30 -4.46
CA SER A 50 -29.70 13.87 -5.48
C SER A 50 -28.79 14.92 -4.86
N THR A 51 -27.50 14.93 -5.23
CA THR A 51 -26.48 15.81 -4.66
C THR A 51 -26.49 17.23 -5.21
N ASN A 52 -27.21 17.50 -6.31
CA ASN A 52 -27.21 18.79 -7.00
C ASN A 52 -27.71 19.96 -6.12
N ASN A 53 -28.59 19.70 -5.15
CA ASN A 53 -29.14 20.71 -4.22
C ASN A 53 -29.29 20.11 -2.82
N LEU A 54 -28.20 19.56 -2.27
CA LEU A 54 -28.22 18.82 -1.01
C LEU A 54 -28.77 19.66 0.16
N THR A 55 -28.29 20.90 0.33
CA THR A 55 -28.71 21.78 1.42
C THR A 55 -30.22 22.05 1.41
N ALA A 56 -30.75 22.46 0.25
CA ALA A 56 -32.18 22.71 0.09
C ALA A 56 -33.02 21.44 0.29
N THR A 57 -32.54 20.28 -0.16
CA THR A 57 -33.22 18.99 0.02
C THR A 57 -33.24 18.58 1.50
N MET A 58 -32.14 18.79 2.23
CA MET A 58 -32.06 18.50 3.66
C MET A 58 -32.99 19.38 4.49
N ASP A 59 -33.11 20.66 4.13
CA ASP A 59 -34.03 21.57 4.82
C ASP A 59 -35.50 21.19 4.56
N GLN A 60 -35.84 20.78 3.33
CA GLN A 60 -37.17 20.24 3.03
C GLN A 60 -37.47 18.95 3.83
N ILE A 61 -36.48 18.07 4.00
CA ILE A 61 -36.62 16.85 4.79
C ILE A 61 -36.84 17.19 6.27
N LYS A 62 -36.09 18.15 6.84
CA LYS A 62 -36.28 18.61 8.23
C LYS A 62 -37.68 19.18 8.45
N ILE A 63 -38.16 20.03 7.55
CA ILE A 63 -39.50 20.64 7.65
C ILE A 63 -40.58 19.55 7.63
N LYS A 64 -40.49 18.62 6.67
CA LYS A 64 -41.45 17.50 6.60
C LYS A 64 -41.36 16.59 7.81
N TRP A 65 -40.16 16.33 8.34
CA TRP A 65 -39.97 15.53 9.55
C TRP A 65 -40.64 16.15 10.77
N HIS A 66 -40.47 17.46 10.98
CA HIS A 66 -41.14 18.16 12.08
C HIS A 66 -42.66 18.11 12.00
N GLY A 67 -43.24 18.06 10.78
CA GLY A 67 -44.67 17.88 10.58
C GLY A 67 -45.19 16.48 10.93
N VAL A 68 -44.34 15.45 10.85
CA VAL A 68 -44.72 14.05 11.11
C VAL A 68 -44.38 13.63 12.55
N ALA A 69 -43.25 14.08 13.08
CA ALA A 69 -42.74 13.68 14.39
C ALA A 69 -42.16 14.89 15.18
N PRO A 70 -43.01 15.81 15.67
CA PRO A 70 -42.57 17.05 16.31
C PRO A 70 -41.74 16.86 17.59
N ASN A 71 -41.90 15.72 18.28
CA ASN A 71 -41.19 15.42 19.54
C ASN A 71 -39.88 14.63 19.34
N LEU A 72 -39.50 14.26 18.12
CA LEU A 72 -38.27 13.52 17.83
C LEU A 72 -37.30 14.37 17.02
N GLN A 73 -36.14 14.70 17.61
CA GLN A 73 -35.06 15.34 16.87
C GLN A 73 -34.41 14.33 15.92
N PRO A 74 -34.42 14.57 14.60
CA PRO A 74 -33.82 13.64 13.64
C PRO A 74 -32.30 13.67 13.75
N SER A 75 -31.68 12.51 14.00
CA SER A 75 -30.25 12.33 13.85
C SER A 75 -29.91 12.02 12.38
N PHE A 76 -29.35 13.00 11.69
CA PHE A 76 -28.91 12.81 10.31
C PHE A 76 -27.48 12.26 10.29
N SER A 77 -27.30 11.03 9.80
CA SER A 77 -26.00 10.55 9.38
C SER A 77 -25.90 10.48 7.87
N PHE A 78 -24.74 10.86 7.34
CA PHE A 78 -24.44 10.70 5.93
C PHE A 78 -23.67 9.41 5.74
N MET A 79 -24.21 8.52 4.90
CA MET A 79 -23.61 7.23 4.62
C MET A 79 -22.15 7.33 4.15
N ASN A 80 -21.78 8.38 3.40
CA ASN A 80 -20.40 8.63 3.00
C ASN A 80 -19.46 8.87 4.18
N ARG A 81 -19.92 9.58 5.23
CA ARG A 81 -19.08 9.84 6.42
C ARG A 81 -18.87 8.57 7.23
N ASP A 82 -19.90 7.74 7.32
CA ASP A 82 -19.83 6.46 8.02
C ASP A 82 -18.87 5.51 7.29
N PHE A 83 -18.96 5.44 5.96
CA PHE A 83 -17.97 4.71 5.14
C PHE A 83 -16.55 5.28 5.33
N ASP A 84 -16.36 6.58 5.20
CA ASP A 84 -15.05 7.21 5.39
C ASP A 84 -14.46 6.89 6.77
N ALA A 85 -15.28 6.88 7.83
CA ALA A 85 -14.83 6.56 9.18
C ALA A 85 -14.29 5.12 9.26
N THR A 86 -14.93 4.16 8.58
CA THR A 86 -14.46 2.77 8.50
C THR A 86 -13.15 2.65 7.72
N TYR A 87 -12.95 3.40 6.63
CA TYR A 87 -11.75 3.31 5.79
C TYR A 87 -10.58 4.21 6.22
N ARG A 88 -10.81 5.20 7.08
CA ARG A 88 -9.76 6.15 7.54
C ARG A 88 -8.55 5.46 8.16
N VAL A 89 -8.77 4.38 8.91
CA VAL A 89 -7.68 3.64 9.56
C VAL A 89 -6.78 2.98 8.50
N GLU A 90 -7.35 2.37 7.47
CA GLU A 90 -6.60 1.78 6.36
C GLU A 90 -5.79 2.83 5.60
N GLN A 91 -6.42 3.97 5.31
CA GLN A 91 -5.78 5.08 4.61
C GLN A 91 -4.58 5.62 5.40
N GLN A 92 -4.72 5.76 6.72
CA GLN A 92 -3.63 6.22 7.59
C GLN A 92 -2.49 5.22 7.64
N ILE A 93 -2.79 3.92 7.79
CA ILE A 93 -1.78 2.86 7.76
C ILE A 93 -1.02 2.89 6.43
N GLY A 94 -1.72 3.02 5.30
CA GLY A 94 -1.10 3.16 3.98
C GLY A 94 -0.18 4.38 3.87
N GLN A 95 -0.60 5.53 4.41
CA GLN A 95 0.26 6.73 4.44
C GLN A 95 1.52 6.54 5.29
N ILE A 96 1.40 5.90 6.45
CA ILE A 96 2.54 5.59 7.32
C ILE A 96 3.53 4.69 6.57
N PHE A 97 3.05 3.63 5.90
CA PHE A 97 3.90 2.77 5.08
C PHE A 97 4.62 3.53 3.99
N ILE A 98 3.95 4.42 3.25
CA ILE A 98 4.59 5.24 2.20
C ILE A 98 5.73 6.09 2.76
N VAL A 99 5.54 6.71 3.93
CA VAL A 99 6.60 7.52 4.58
C VAL A 99 7.78 6.63 4.96
N PHE A 100 7.55 5.51 5.65
CA PHE A 100 8.63 4.60 6.05
C PHE A 100 9.34 3.96 4.85
N THR A 101 8.62 3.58 3.80
CA THR A 101 9.21 3.06 2.56
C THR A 101 10.09 4.12 1.89
N THR A 102 9.63 5.37 1.83
CA THR A 102 10.42 6.47 1.26
C THR A 102 11.71 6.70 2.05
N LEU A 103 11.62 6.74 3.39
CA LEU A 103 12.79 6.87 4.26
C LEU A 103 13.75 5.69 4.09
N ALA A 104 13.23 4.46 4.05
CA ALA A 104 14.04 3.26 3.84
C ALA A 104 14.77 3.30 2.48
N ILE A 105 14.13 3.77 1.42
CA ILE A 105 14.77 3.95 0.11
C ILE A 105 15.90 4.98 0.20
N ILE A 106 15.69 6.11 0.85
CA ILE A 106 16.73 7.14 1.02
C ILE A 106 17.93 6.57 1.79
N ILE A 107 17.69 5.89 2.91
CA ILE A 107 18.75 5.27 3.73
C ILE A 107 19.49 4.20 2.92
N ALA A 108 18.78 3.36 2.17
CA ALA A 108 19.38 2.36 1.30
C ALA A 108 20.25 3.01 0.21
N CYS A 109 19.80 4.11 -0.39
CA CYS A 109 20.60 4.87 -1.37
C CYS A 109 21.87 5.44 -0.75
N LEU A 110 21.80 5.97 0.48
CA LEU A 110 22.98 6.47 1.21
C LEU A 110 23.96 5.33 1.54
N GLY A 111 23.46 4.17 1.95
CA GLY A 111 24.29 2.99 2.20
C GLY A 111 24.98 2.47 0.94
N LEU A 112 24.21 2.35 -0.15
CA LEU A 112 24.73 1.97 -1.47
C LEU A 112 25.78 2.98 -1.99
N PHE A 113 25.51 4.27 -1.80
CA PHE A 113 26.44 5.35 -2.11
C PHE A 113 27.75 5.23 -1.32
N GLY A 114 27.66 4.98 -0.02
CA GLY A 114 28.83 4.77 0.84
C GLY A 114 29.66 3.55 0.42
N LEU A 115 29.00 2.44 0.12
CA LEU A 115 29.67 1.21 -0.34
C LEU A 115 30.35 1.43 -1.70
N ALA A 116 29.68 2.15 -2.63
CA ALA A 116 30.24 2.51 -3.91
C ALA A 116 31.45 3.45 -3.80
N ALA A 117 31.40 4.44 -2.91
CA ALA A 117 32.52 5.32 -2.63
C ALA A 117 33.72 4.56 -2.07
N TYR A 118 33.49 3.71 -1.06
CA TYR A 118 34.54 2.88 -0.46
C TYR A 118 35.18 1.92 -1.46
N ALA A 119 34.37 1.24 -2.28
CA ALA A 119 34.87 0.33 -3.30
C ALA A 119 35.69 1.06 -4.39
N ALA A 120 35.29 2.27 -4.77
CA ALA A 120 36.04 3.10 -5.70
C ALA A 120 37.41 3.51 -5.11
N GLU A 121 37.45 3.89 -3.83
CA GLU A 121 38.67 4.25 -3.12
C GLU A 121 39.64 3.04 -3.01
N GLN A 122 39.11 1.87 -2.67
CA GLN A 122 39.92 0.64 -2.57
C GLN A 122 40.48 0.20 -3.93
N ARG A 123 39.79 0.52 -5.03
CA ARG A 123 40.20 0.21 -6.41
C ARG A 123 40.92 1.37 -7.12
N THR A 124 41.27 2.45 -6.43
CA THR A 124 41.88 3.64 -7.05
C THR A 124 43.19 3.33 -7.78
N LYS A 125 44.03 2.44 -7.24
CA LYS A 125 45.31 2.03 -7.88
C LYS A 125 45.06 1.31 -9.21
N GLU A 126 44.10 0.37 -9.26
CA GLU A 126 43.75 -0.37 -10.48
C GLU A 126 43.09 0.54 -11.54
N ILE A 127 42.17 1.42 -11.10
CA ILE A 127 41.49 2.41 -11.95
C ILE A 127 42.51 3.39 -12.53
N GLY A 128 43.46 3.84 -11.71
CA GLY A 128 44.57 4.70 -12.10
C GLY A 128 45.37 4.08 -13.23
N ILE A 129 45.90 2.87 -13.04
CA ILE A 129 46.70 2.14 -14.04
C ILE A 129 45.94 1.96 -15.36
N ARG A 130 44.67 1.52 -15.31
CA ARG A 130 43.86 1.34 -16.53
C ARG A 130 43.61 2.65 -17.28
N LYS A 131 43.41 3.76 -16.57
CA LYS A 131 43.19 5.09 -17.17
C LYS A 131 44.43 5.60 -17.91
N ILE A 132 45.64 5.34 -17.40
CA ILE A 132 46.90 5.69 -18.09
C ILE A 132 47.15 4.78 -19.30
N LEU A 133 46.69 3.53 -19.24
CA LEU A 133 46.70 2.59 -20.37
C LEU A 133 45.62 2.89 -21.42
N GLY A 134 44.89 4.01 -21.30
CA GLY A 134 43.92 4.47 -22.30
C GLY A 134 42.50 3.92 -22.12
N ALA A 135 42.17 3.27 -20.99
CA ALA A 135 40.80 2.84 -20.73
C ALA A 135 39.86 4.05 -20.60
N SER A 136 38.74 4.01 -21.33
CA SER A 136 37.74 5.08 -21.27
C SER A 136 36.99 5.07 -19.94
N VAL A 137 36.52 6.24 -19.51
CA VAL A 137 35.69 6.43 -18.31
C VAL A 137 34.47 5.50 -18.31
N SER A 138 33.87 5.25 -19.48
CA SER A 138 32.72 4.35 -19.63
C SER A 138 33.01 2.90 -19.25
N VAL A 139 34.23 2.39 -19.52
CA VAL A 139 34.62 1.02 -19.18
C VAL A 139 34.77 0.87 -17.67
N ILE A 140 35.36 1.87 -17.00
CA ILE A 140 35.51 1.89 -15.54
C ILE A 140 34.14 1.96 -14.86
N VAL A 141 33.26 2.85 -15.34
CA VAL A 141 31.88 3.00 -14.84
C VAL A 141 31.08 1.72 -15.03
N GLY A 142 31.17 1.08 -16.20
CA GLY A 142 30.46 -0.16 -16.49
C GLY A 142 30.91 -1.32 -15.60
N MET A 143 32.22 -1.43 -15.34
CA MET A 143 32.77 -2.46 -14.45
C MET A 143 32.27 -2.29 -13.02
N LEU A 144 32.38 -1.08 -12.45
CA LEU A 144 31.88 -0.77 -11.11
C LEU A 144 30.37 -1.03 -11.03
N SER A 145 29.60 -0.46 -11.96
CA SER A 145 28.14 -0.58 -11.96
C SER A 145 27.67 -2.04 -12.05
N LYS A 146 28.38 -2.89 -12.80
CA LYS A 146 28.03 -4.32 -12.96
C LYS A 146 28.21 -5.12 -11.67
N ASP A 147 29.25 -4.85 -10.88
CA ASP A 147 29.49 -5.54 -9.62
C ASP A 147 28.37 -5.22 -8.61
N PHE A 148 27.94 -3.96 -8.54
CA PHE A 148 26.84 -3.55 -7.66
C PHE A 148 25.47 -4.01 -8.18
N LEU A 149 25.20 -3.94 -9.49
CA LEU A 149 23.96 -4.44 -10.07
C LEU A 149 23.74 -5.93 -9.81
N LYS A 150 24.80 -6.74 -9.80
CA LYS A 150 24.71 -8.15 -9.40
C LYS A 150 24.22 -8.32 -7.96
N LEU A 151 24.74 -7.52 -7.03
CA LEU A 151 24.30 -7.55 -5.63
C LEU A 151 22.83 -7.12 -5.50
N VAL A 152 22.41 -6.09 -6.23
CA VAL A 152 21.01 -5.63 -6.26
C VAL A 152 20.09 -6.70 -6.83
N LEU A 153 20.47 -7.35 -7.93
CA LEU A 153 19.70 -8.45 -8.52
C LEU A 153 19.56 -9.62 -7.56
N LEU A 154 20.65 -10.01 -6.88
CA LEU A 154 20.61 -11.06 -5.87
C LEU A 154 19.67 -10.70 -4.72
N ALA A 155 19.72 -9.45 -4.24
CA ALA A 155 18.82 -8.95 -3.21
C ALA A 155 17.35 -9.01 -3.66
N ILE A 156 17.05 -8.63 -4.91
CA ILE A 156 15.68 -8.70 -5.47
C ILE A 156 15.20 -10.15 -5.55
N ILE A 157 16.04 -11.09 -6.00
CA ILE A 157 15.68 -12.51 -6.09
C ILE A 157 15.32 -13.08 -4.72
N ILE A 158 16.02 -12.66 -3.66
CA ILE A 158 15.76 -13.14 -2.29
C ILE A 158 14.57 -12.38 -1.67
N ALA A 159 14.49 -11.07 -1.86
CA ALA A 159 13.44 -10.23 -1.28
C ALA A 159 12.06 -10.52 -1.89
N SER A 160 11.99 -10.83 -3.19
CA SER A 160 10.73 -11.08 -3.90
C SER A 160 9.88 -12.21 -3.29
N PRO A 161 10.39 -13.44 -3.06
CA PRO A 161 9.61 -14.51 -2.46
C PRO A 161 9.24 -14.22 -0.99
N ILE A 162 10.13 -13.56 -0.24
CA ILE A 162 9.86 -13.18 1.15
C ILE A 162 8.71 -12.15 1.20
N ALA A 163 8.79 -11.11 0.38
CA ALA A 163 7.75 -10.09 0.28
C ALA A 163 6.42 -10.69 -0.19
N TRP A 164 6.47 -11.60 -1.17
CA TRP A 164 5.29 -12.32 -1.64
C TRP A 164 4.63 -13.14 -0.54
N TYR A 165 5.42 -13.91 0.22
CA TYR A 165 4.92 -14.73 1.32
C TYR A 165 4.27 -13.88 2.42
N LEU A 166 4.95 -12.81 2.86
CA LEU A 166 4.43 -11.90 3.89
C LEU A 166 3.14 -11.21 3.43
N MET A 167 3.09 -10.78 2.17
CA MET A 167 1.90 -10.16 1.62
C MET A 167 0.75 -11.16 1.47
N GLN A 168 1.04 -12.40 1.07
CA GLN A 168 0.02 -13.45 1.01
C GLN A 168 -0.56 -13.71 2.40
N GLN A 169 0.28 -13.78 3.43
CA GLN A 169 -0.15 -13.97 4.81
C GLN A 169 -1.00 -12.79 5.30
N TRP A 170 -0.58 -11.55 5.03
CA TRP A 170 -1.34 -10.35 5.37
C TRP A 170 -2.70 -10.28 4.64
N LEU A 171 -2.76 -10.69 3.38
CA LEU A 171 -3.99 -10.74 2.60
C LEU A 171 -4.95 -11.87 3.02
N GLN A 172 -4.53 -12.84 3.84
CA GLN A 172 -5.44 -13.86 4.39
C GLN A 172 -6.44 -13.26 5.39
N ASP A 173 -6.08 -12.17 6.06
CA ASP A 173 -6.93 -11.49 7.04
C ASP A 173 -8.06 -10.68 6.39
N PHE A 174 -8.07 -10.60 5.05
CA PHE A 174 -9.09 -9.92 4.27
C PHE A 174 -9.97 -10.94 3.56
N ALA A 175 -11.28 -10.90 3.82
CA ALA A 175 -12.24 -11.77 3.15
C ALA A 175 -12.27 -11.56 1.63
N TYR A 176 -12.07 -10.32 1.18
CA TYR A 176 -11.92 -9.98 -0.23
C TYR A 176 -10.47 -9.54 -0.52
N ARG A 177 -9.65 -10.46 -0.99
CA ARG A 177 -8.24 -10.23 -1.30
C ARG A 177 -8.01 -9.96 -2.78
N VAL A 178 -7.05 -9.07 -3.07
CA VAL A 178 -6.51 -8.92 -4.41
C VAL A 178 -5.42 -9.96 -4.60
N ASP A 179 -5.52 -10.77 -5.67
CA ASP A 179 -4.40 -11.63 -6.03
C ASP A 179 -3.22 -10.79 -6.48
N ILE A 180 -2.10 -10.92 -5.77
CA ILE A 180 -0.86 -10.26 -6.18
C ILE A 180 -0.47 -10.85 -7.52
N LYS A 181 -0.41 -10.00 -8.54
CA LYS A 181 0.07 -10.39 -9.85
C LYS A 181 1.59 -10.30 -9.85
N TRP A 182 2.24 -11.27 -10.50
CA TRP A 182 3.69 -11.31 -10.67
C TRP A 182 4.28 -10.00 -11.24
N TRP A 183 3.50 -9.26 -12.04
CA TRP A 183 3.89 -7.95 -12.58
C TRP A 183 4.21 -6.91 -11.49
N VAL A 184 3.59 -6.98 -10.32
CA VAL A 184 3.87 -6.06 -9.20
C VAL A 184 5.31 -6.20 -8.73
N VAL A 185 5.82 -7.44 -8.66
CA VAL A 185 7.21 -7.74 -8.32
C VAL A 185 8.16 -7.24 -9.41
N LEU A 186 7.78 -7.39 -10.69
CA LEU A 186 8.60 -6.85 -11.77
C LEU A 186 8.68 -5.32 -11.75
N VAL A 187 7.56 -4.64 -11.54
CA VAL A 187 7.54 -3.16 -11.51
C VAL A 187 8.32 -2.63 -10.32
N SER A 188 8.12 -3.22 -9.13
CA SER A 188 8.84 -2.79 -7.92
C SER A 188 10.32 -3.12 -7.98
N GLY A 189 10.69 -4.32 -8.42
CA GLY A 189 12.09 -4.72 -8.63
C GLY A 189 12.77 -3.90 -9.72
N GLY A 190 12.04 -3.56 -10.79
CA GLY A 190 12.52 -2.67 -11.85
C GLY A 190 12.76 -1.25 -11.34
N ALA A 191 11.83 -0.70 -10.57
CA ALA A 191 11.99 0.61 -9.94
C ALA A 191 13.18 0.64 -8.95
N ALA A 192 13.31 -0.39 -8.10
CA ALA A 192 14.45 -0.52 -7.19
C ALA A 192 15.79 -0.61 -7.95
N SER A 193 15.83 -1.40 -9.03
CA SER A 193 17.00 -1.51 -9.90
C SER A 193 17.37 -0.18 -10.56
N LEU A 194 16.37 0.58 -11.02
CA LEU A 194 16.57 1.88 -11.64
C LEU A 194 17.15 2.88 -10.62
N VAL A 195 16.60 2.94 -9.41
CA VAL A 195 17.10 3.81 -8.34
C VAL A 195 18.53 3.46 -7.96
N ALA A 196 18.84 2.17 -7.82
CA ALA A 196 20.19 1.71 -7.54
C ALA A 196 21.15 2.09 -8.68
N PHE A 197 20.75 1.87 -9.93
CA PHE A 197 21.56 2.22 -11.10
C PHE A 197 21.85 3.71 -11.19
N LEU A 198 20.86 4.58 -10.93
CA LEU A 198 21.06 6.03 -10.89
C LEU A 198 22.06 6.42 -9.78
N THR A 199 21.92 5.84 -8.60
CA THR A 199 22.77 6.12 -7.44
C THR A 199 24.23 5.70 -7.69
N ILE A 200 24.44 4.47 -8.17
CA ILE A 200 25.77 3.92 -8.47
C ILE A 200 26.38 4.60 -9.69
N GLY A 201 25.58 4.84 -10.73
CA GLY A 201 26.04 5.47 -11.96
C GLY A 201 26.58 6.87 -11.70
N PHE A 202 25.86 7.68 -10.92
CA PHE A 202 26.32 8.99 -10.50
C PHE A 202 27.67 8.94 -9.77
N GLN A 203 27.82 8.01 -8.82
CA GLN A 203 29.06 7.88 -8.04
C GLN A 203 30.22 7.33 -8.88
N SER A 204 29.96 6.37 -9.76
CA SER A 204 30.97 5.76 -10.63
C SER A 204 31.53 6.80 -11.61
N VAL A 205 30.67 7.65 -12.18
CA VAL A 205 31.09 8.76 -13.04
C VAL A 205 31.95 9.74 -12.25
N LYS A 206 31.51 10.12 -11.05
CA LYS A 206 32.28 11.02 -10.18
C LYS A 206 33.66 10.44 -9.87
N ALA A 207 33.76 9.17 -9.50
CA ALA A 207 35.02 8.49 -9.22
C ALA A 207 35.95 8.43 -10.45
N ALA A 208 35.39 8.12 -11.62
CA ALA A 208 36.16 8.04 -12.85
C ALA A 208 36.65 9.40 -13.38
N LEU A 209 35.98 10.50 -13.03
CA LEU A 209 36.38 11.87 -13.39
C LEU A 209 37.46 12.45 -12.46
N ILE A 210 37.73 11.84 -11.31
CA ILE A 210 38.81 12.29 -10.42
C ILE A 210 40.15 12.19 -11.17
N ASN A 211 40.92 13.28 -11.15
CA ASN A 211 42.16 13.40 -11.88
C ASN A 211 43.27 12.59 -11.17
N PRO A 212 43.89 11.60 -11.84
CA PRO A 212 44.85 10.68 -11.23
C PRO A 212 46.16 11.36 -10.79
N VAL A 213 46.45 12.55 -11.34
CA VAL A 213 47.67 13.33 -11.02
C VAL A 213 47.72 13.79 -9.56
N LYS A 214 46.58 13.89 -8.86
CA LYS A 214 46.57 14.17 -7.41
C LYS A 214 46.83 12.93 -6.55
N SER A 215 46.39 11.74 -6.97
CA SER A 215 46.54 10.51 -6.17
C SER A 215 47.95 9.91 -6.21
N LEU A 216 48.75 10.22 -7.24
CA LEU A 216 50.15 9.78 -7.32
C LEU A 216 51.15 10.72 -6.61
N ARG A 217 50.70 11.92 -6.20
CA ARG A 217 51.55 12.93 -5.53
C ARG A 217 51.24 13.05 -4.02
N SER A 218 50.31 12.23 -3.51
CA SER A 218 49.92 12.19 -2.10
C SER A 218 50.47 10.97 -1.34
N GLU A 219 51.38 10.21 -1.96
CA GLU A 219 52.39 9.40 -1.26
C GLU A 219 53.73 10.15 -1.27
#